data_AF-A0A7U9T604-F1
#
_entry.id   AF-A0A7U9T604-F1
#
_cell.length_a   1.000
_cell.length_b   1.000
_cell.length_c   1.000
_cell.angle_alpha   90.00
_cell.angle_beta   90.00
_cell.angle_gamma   90.00
#
_symmetry.space_group_name_H-M   'P 1'
#
loop_
_entity.id
_entity.type
_entity.pdbx_description
1 polymer ?
#
loop_
_entity_poly.entity_id
_entity_poly.type
_entity_poly.pdbx_seq_one_letter_code
_entity_poly.pdbx_strand_id
1 'polypeptide(L)'
;MDYEQFITEIQKYWDLRKKGLKKQANSFLFSFTKSFKENVPDADADAVLFRFCREYLDEMKFPGDALPRRHLPFQLTKLLDDYLSRECEKNQMPQMRWAYQIFGNIYNPHDPKMEHDFYPILERAYMHEKCDPQTVQLYFREQLDSLWWGQHHFPESIRITKEEFENIVGVAKKILSEKTVDPQLVEEFEYYMKLYQIYFEWQNNNRNGDFYELCRKEGLAFEGVPVIYYKE
;
A
#
# COMPACT_ATOMS: atom_id res chain seq x y z
N MET A 1 20.65 21.31 8.30
CA MET A 1 19.26 21.50 8.76
C MET A 1 18.92 20.33 9.64
N ASP A 2 18.37 20.55 10.83
CA ASP A 2 17.95 19.46 11.71
C ASP A 2 16.47 19.06 11.48
N TYR A 3 16.03 18.01 12.17
CA TYR A 3 14.65 17.50 12.02
C TYR A 3 13.58 18.50 12.47
N GLU A 4 13.83 19.26 13.54
CA GLU A 4 12.85 20.21 14.08
C GLU A 4 12.64 21.38 13.11
N GLN A 5 13.72 21.85 12.47
CA GLN A 5 13.66 22.81 11.38
C GLN A 5 12.89 22.23 10.18
N PHE A 6 13.21 21.00 9.78
CA PHE A 6 12.54 20.34 8.65
C PHE A 6 11.03 20.26 8.89
N ILE A 7 10.60 19.76 10.05
CA ILE A 7 9.18 19.57 10.32
C ILE A 7 8.41 20.87 10.52
N THR A 8 9.07 21.90 11.05
CA THR A 8 8.49 23.26 11.12
C THR A 8 8.16 23.79 9.73
N GLU A 9 9.06 23.62 8.76
CA GLU A 9 8.81 24.04 7.36
C GLU A 9 7.73 23.16 6.70
N ILE A 10 7.67 21.86 6.97
CA ILE A 10 6.57 21.00 6.51
C ILE A 10 5.22 21.43 7.11
N GLN A 11 5.18 21.78 8.40
CA GLN A 11 3.94 22.25 9.04
C GLN A 11 3.45 23.56 8.42
N LYS A 12 4.36 24.48 8.12
CA LYS A 12 4.05 25.72 7.41
C LYS A 12 3.42 25.48 6.03
N TYR A 13 3.87 24.47 5.29
CA TYR A 13 3.20 24.06 4.05
C TYR A 13 1.72 23.69 4.28
N TRP A 14 1.47 22.86 5.30
CA TRP A 14 0.11 22.43 5.63
C TRP A 14 -0.76 23.58 6.12
N ASP A 15 -0.21 24.52 6.89
CA ASP A 15 -0.92 25.70 7.36
C ASP A 15 -1.33 26.62 6.21
N LEU A 16 -0.45 26.80 5.20
CA LEU A 16 -0.79 27.53 3.98
C LEU A 16 -1.92 26.83 3.19
N ARG A 17 -1.89 25.49 3.11
CA ARG A 17 -2.96 24.70 2.46
C ARG A 17 -4.29 24.84 3.19
N LYS A 18 -4.29 24.76 4.53
CA LYS A 18 -5.49 24.95 5.37
C LYS A 18 -6.12 26.34 5.19
N LYS A 19 -5.30 27.37 4.95
CA LYS A 19 -5.75 28.74 4.64
C LYS A 19 -6.23 28.93 3.19
N GLY A 20 -6.26 27.88 2.37
CA GLY A 20 -6.66 27.96 0.95
C GLY A 20 -5.57 28.49 0.01
N LEU A 21 -4.35 28.73 0.49
CA LEU A 21 -3.25 29.35 -0.26
C LEU A 21 -2.43 28.32 -1.06
N LYS A 22 -3.11 27.51 -1.88
CA LYS A 22 -2.50 26.35 -2.57
C LYS A 22 -1.27 26.71 -3.42
N LYS A 23 -1.33 27.81 -4.20
CA LYS A 23 -0.23 28.25 -5.07
C LYS A 23 1.01 28.66 -4.26
N GLN A 24 0.80 29.40 -3.17
CA GLN A 24 1.88 29.84 -2.28
C GLN A 24 2.49 28.64 -1.55
N ALA A 25 1.66 27.73 -1.04
CA ALA A 25 2.10 26.51 -0.38
C ALA A 25 3.01 25.68 -1.31
N ASN A 26 2.57 25.43 -2.54
CA ASN A 26 3.35 24.65 -3.50
C ASN A 26 4.65 25.35 -3.92
N SER A 27 4.63 26.68 -4.12
CA SER A 27 5.83 27.47 -4.41
C SER A 27 6.83 27.41 -3.26
N PHE A 28 6.34 27.56 -2.04
CA PHE A 28 7.15 27.47 -0.82
C PHE A 28 7.80 26.09 -0.69
N LEU A 29 7.01 25.02 -0.81
CA LEU A 29 7.52 23.65 -0.68
C LEU A 29 8.55 23.32 -1.77
N PHE A 30 8.34 23.80 -3.00
CA PHE A 30 9.33 23.65 -4.07
C PHE A 30 10.66 24.30 -3.72
N SER A 31 10.66 25.56 -3.29
CA SER A 31 11.89 26.26 -2.88
C SER A 31 12.55 25.60 -1.66
N PHE A 32 11.76 25.18 -0.68
CA PHE A 32 12.25 24.50 0.52
C PHE A 32 12.93 23.17 0.18
N THR A 33 12.26 22.29 -0.55
CA THR A 33 12.82 20.97 -0.92
C THR A 33 14.05 21.09 -1.83
N LYS A 34 14.10 22.11 -2.71
CA LYS A 34 15.30 22.42 -3.49
C LYS A 34 16.47 22.83 -2.58
N SER A 35 16.25 23.77 -1.67
CA SER A 35 17.27 24.22 -0.72
C SER A 35 17.74 23.09 0.20
N PHE A 36 16.82 22.22 0.64
CA PHE A 36 17.14 21.04 1.44
C PHE A 36 18.14 20.14 0.71
N LYS A 37 17.90 19.82 -0.56
CA LYS A 37 18.83 19.01 -1.38
C LYS A 37 20.18 19.67 -1.63
N GLU A 38 20.20 20.99 -1.82
CA GLU A 38 21.43 21.71 -2.18
C GLU A 38 22.32 22.02 -0.97
N ASN A 39 21.74 22.20 0.22
CA ASN A 39 22.44 22.78 1.36
C ASN A 39 22.53 21.86 2.60
N VAL A 40 21.89 20.70 2.59
CA VAL A 40 21.98 19.74 3.71
C VAL A 40 22.88 18.58 3.30
N PRO A 41 23.92 18.24 4.08
CA PRO A 41 24.77 17.08 3.81
C PRO A 41 23.94 15.78 3.74
N ASP A 42 24.31 14.86 2.87
CA ASP A 42 23.55 13.62 2.64
C ASP A 42 23.28 12.84 3.93
N ALA A 43 24.28 12.71 4.82
CA ALA A 43 24.11 12.00 6.09
C ALA A 43 23.06 12.65 7.01
N ASP A 44 23.03 13.99 7.06
CA ASP A 44 22.04 14.74 7.84
C ASP A 44 20.65 14.67 7.19
N ALA A 45 20.61 14.75 5.85
CA ALA A 45 19.38 14.64 5.09
C ALA A 45 18.74 13.26 5.27
N ASP A 46 19.51 12.19 5.15
CA ASP A 46 19.07 10.82 5.35
C ASP A 46 18.55 10.59 6.78
N ALA A 47 19.22 11.15 7.79
CA ALA A 47 18.76 11.07 9.19
C ALA A 47 17.42 11.79 9.39
N VAL A 48 17.24 12.96 8.77
CA VAL A 48 15.98 13.72 8.79
C VAL A 48 14.86 12.94 8.09
N LEU A 49 15.11 12.41 6.89
CA LEU A 49 14.11 11.68 6.11
C LEU A 49 13.76 10.34 6.77
N PHE A 50 14.73 9.65 7.38
CA PHE A 50 14.48 8.46 8.19
C PHE A 50 13.52 8.75 9.34
N ARG A 51 13.81 9.78 10.14
CA ARG A 51 12.94 10.17 11.27
C ARG A 51 11.56 10.59 10.77
N PHE A 52 11.49 11.31 9.65
CA PHE A 52 10.22 11.70 9.04
C PHE A 52 9.39 10.47 8.63
N CYS A 53 9.97 9.50 7.92
CA CYS A 53 9.28 8.28 7.52
C CYS A 53 8.77 7.49 8.72
N ARG A 54 9.58 7.33 9.77
CA ARG A 54 9.14 6.66 11.01
C ARG A 54 7.94 7.37 11.64
N GLU A 55 8.01 8.69 11.80
CA GLU A 55 6.92 9.45 12.40
C GLU A 55 5.66 9.46 11.51
N TYR A 56 5.80 9.40 10.19
CA TYR A 56 4.70 9.41 9.23
C TYR A 56 4.03 8.05 9.01
N LEU A 57 4.82 6.98 8.85
CA LEU A 57 4.32 5.64 8.49
C LEU A 57 4.11 4.75 9.70
N ASP A 58 5.00 4.83 10.71
CA ASP A 58 4.98 3.89 11.83
C ASP A 58 4.21 4.47 13.01
N GLU A 59 4.44 5.76 13.31
CA GLU A 59 3.87 6.42 14.50
C GLU A 59 2.58 7.20 14.20
N MET A 60 2.21 7.33 12.92
CA MET A 60 0.97 8.00 12.46
C MET A 60 0.81 9.44 12.99
N LYS A 61 1.90 10.18 13.19
CA LYS A 61 1.90 11.48 13.89
C LYS A 61 1.35 12.66 13.10
N PHE A 62 1.26 12.55 11.76
CA PHE A 62 0.84 13.66 10.91
C PHE A 62 -0.66 13.60 10.57
N PRO A 63 -1.35 14.75 10.54
CA PRO A 63 -2.81 14.79 10.41
C PRO A 63 -3.26 14.22 9.06
N GLY A 64 -3.79 12.99 9.11
CA GLY A 64 -4.37 12.27 7.96
C GLY A 64 -5.85 11.93 8.14
N ASP A 65 -6.40 12.04 9.35
CA ASP A 65 -7.76 11.56 9.67
C ASP A 65 -8.87 12.27 8.86
N ALA A 66 -8.58 13.46 8.31
CA ALA A 66 -9.51 14.25 7.50
C ALA A 66 -9.09 14.41 6.03
N LEU A 67 -8.02 13.75 5.57
CA LEU A 67 -7.64 13.74 4.16
C LEU A 67 -7.93 12.35 3.59
N PRO A 68 -8.84 12.22 2.61
CA PRO A 68 -9.33 10.93 2.11
C PRO A 68 -8.25 10.06 1.47
N ARG A 69 -7.03 10.59 1.30
CA ARG A 69 -5.84 9.87 0.90
C ARG A 69 -4.64 10.51 1.60
N ARG A 70 -3.82 9.71 2.29
CA ARG A 70 -2.55 10.12 2.92
C ARG A 70 -1.49 10.46 1.86
N HIS A 71 -1.80 11.39 0.97
CA HIS A 71 -0.92 11.80 -0.10
C HIS A 71 -0.01 12.92 0.38
N LEU A 72 1.27 12.58 0.52
CA LEU A 72 2.33 13.56 0.62
C LEU A 72 2.35 14.42 -0.65
N PRO A 73 2.69 15.72 -0.55
CA PRO A 73 2.82 16.57 -1.71
C PRO A 73 3.96 16.10 -2.63
N PHE A 74 3.81 16.32 -3.94
CA PHE A 74 4.73 15.86 -4.99
C PHE A 74 6.22 16.14 -4.68
N GLN A 75 6.54 17.34 -4.18
CA GLN A 75 7.91 17.72 -3.86
C GLN A 75 8.49 16.91 -2.69
N LEU A 76 7.65 16.53 -1.73
CA LEU A 76 8.07 15.70 -0.59
C LEU A 76 8.17 14.24 -1.01
N THR A 77 7.24 13.72 -1.82
CA THR A 77 7.40 12.37 -2.38
C THR A 77 8.66 12.27 -3.23
N LYS A 78 9.06 13.34 -3.93
CA LYS A 78 10.34 13.34 -4.68
C LYS A 78 11.57 13.23 -3.78
N LEU A 79 11.56 13.85 -2.60
CA LEU A 79 12.65 13.71 -1.64
C LEU A 79 12.74 12.28 -1.11
N LEU A 80 11.58 11.70 -0.81
CA LEU A 80 11.50 10.34 -0.30
C LEU A 80 11.83 9.30 -1.35
N ASP A 81 11.45 9.52 -2.61
CA ASP A 81 11.79 8.64 -3.73
C ASP A 81 13.31 8.53 -3.91
N ASP A 82 14.01 9.68 -3.98
CA ASP A 82 15.47 9.70 -4.08
C ASP A 82 16.16 8.98 -2.89
N TYR A 83 15.66 9.20 -1.67
CA TYR A 83 16.19 8.59 -0.46
C TYR A 83 15.92 7.09 -0.39
N LEU A 84 14.64 6.70 -0.52
CA LEU A 84 14.20 5.32 -0.34
C LEU A 84 14.72 4.42 -1.44
N SER A 85 14.83 4.89 -2.69
CA SER A 85 15.42 4.10 -3.77
C SER A 85 16.86 3.68 -3.44
N ARG A 86 17.71 4.60 -2.97
CA ARG A 86 19.09 4.28 -2.54
C ARG A 86 19.13 3.30 -1.36
N GLU A 87 18.22 3.46 -0.41
CA GLU A 87 18.18 2.60 0.78
C GLU A 87 17.63 1.20 0.45
N CYS A 88 16.71 1.10 -0.51
CA CYS A 88 16.21 -0.18 -1.04
C CYS A 88 17.29 -0.96 -1.78
N GLU A 89 18.15 -0.29 -2.56
CA GLU A 89 19.32 -0.93 -3.18
C GLU A 89 20.26 -1.55 -2.14
N LYS A 90 20.38 -0.91 -0.97
CA LYS A 90 21.19 -1.38 0.17
C LYS A 90 20.47 -2.42 1.05
N ASN A 91 19.29 -2.91 0.66
CA ASN A 91 18.46 -3.84 1.44
C ASN A 91 18.13 -3.33 2.86
N GLN A 92 17.93 -2.03 3.05
CA GLN A 92 17.69 -1.50 4.40
C GLN A 92 16.24 -1.68 4.86
N MET A 93 16.09 -2.14 6.11
CA MET A 93 14.84 -2.16 6.85
C MET A 93 14.82 -1.04 7.88
N PRO A 94 13.69 -0.32 8.06
CA PRO A 94 12.38 -0.52 7.43
C PRO A 94 12.16 0.18 6.07
N GLN A 95 13.18 0.78 5.47
CA GLN A 95 13.06 1.61 4.25
C GLN A 95 12.41 0.87 3.07
N MET A 96 12.69 -0.42 2.87
CA MET A 96 12.02 -1.22 1.83
C MET A 96 10.49 -1.29 2.04
N ARG A 97 10.04 -1.49 3.30
CA ARG A 97 8.61 -1.42 3.64
C ARG A 97 8.06 -0.03 3.38
N TRP A 98 8.76 1.02 3.80
CA TRP A 98 8.31 2.40 3.62
C TRP A 98 8.18 2.79 2.15
N ALA A 99 9.10 2.34 1.29
CA ALA A 99 9.03 2.55 -0.15
C ALA A 99 7.74 1.97 -0.73
N TYR A 100 7.40 0.73 -0.36
CA TYR A 100 6.13 0.12 -0.77
C TYR A 100 4.91 0.90 -0.27
N GLN A 101 4.89 1.29 1.01
CA GLN A 101 3.73 2.01 1.58
C GLN A 101 3.48 3.37 0.92
N ILE A 102 4.52 4.02 0.38
CA ILE A 102 4.40 5.31 -0.30
C ILE A 102 4.10 5.12 -1.80
N PHE A 103 4.73 4.15 -2.46
CA PHE A 103 4.77 4.05 -3.93
C PHE A 103 4.19 2.75 -4.52
N GLY A 104 3.94 1.71 -3.72
CA GLY A 104 3.55 0.38 -4.21
C GLY A 104 2.14 0.30 -4.79
N ASN A 105 1.16 0.93 -4.14
CA ASN A 105 -0.26 0.79 -4.51
C ASN A 105 -0.78 1.94 -5.39
N ILE A 106 0.13 2.77 -5.93
CA ILE A 106 -0.22 3.99 -6.66
C ILE A 106 0.82 4.26 -7.74
N TYR A 107 0.40 4.84 -8.86
CA TYR A 107 1.33 5.36 -9.86
C TYR A 107 2.37 6.28 -9.19
N ASN A 108 3.65 5.90 -9.25
CA ASN A 108 4.75 6.75 -8.82
C ASN A 108 5.04 7.78 -9.93
N PRO A 109 4.73 9.07 -9.73
CA PRO A 109 4.98 10.08 -10.76
C PRO A 109 6.47 10.38 -10.96
N HIS A 110 7.34 9.87 -10.09
CA HIS A 110 8.79 9.98 -10.20
C HIS A 110 9.42 8.81 -10.96
N ASP A 111 8.65 7.75 -11.19
CA ASP A 111 9.01 6.62 -12.06
C ASP A 111 7.98 6.45 -13.19
N PRO A 112 7.95 7.38 -14.16
CA PRO A 112 6.95 7.38 -15.22
C PRO A 112 7.09 6.21 -16.19
N LYS A 113 8.22 5.51 -16.17
CA LYS A 113 8.49 4.34 -17.02
C LYS A 113 8.24 3.02 -16.31
N MET A 114 7.87 3.05 -15.02
CA MET A 114 7.66 1.86 -14.18
C MET A 114 8.92 0.97 -14.17
N GLU A 115 10.10 1.59 -14.11
CA GLU A 115 11.39 0.90 -14.01
C GLU A 115 11.54 0.18 -12.65
N HIS A 116 10.81 0.61 -11.63
CA HIS A 116 10.80 0.05 -10.28
C HIS A 116 9.44 -0.59 -9.97
N ASP A 117 9.42 -1.92 -9.94
CA ASP A 117 8.34 -2.66 -9.32
C ASP A 117 8.58 -2.73 -7.81
N PHE A 118 7.68 -2.11 -7.04
CA PHE A 118 7.77 -2.07 -5.59
C PHE A 118 7.30 -3.38 -4.95
N TYR A 119 6.51 -4.22 -5.62
CA TYR A 119 6.06 -5.49 -5.04
C TYR A 119 7.21 -6.45 -4.71
N PRO A 120 8.21 -6.67 -5.59
CA PRO A 120 9.44 -7.38 -5.24
C PRO A 120 10.23 -6.75 -4.07
N ILE A 121 10.14 -5.42 -3.87
CA ILE A 121 10.77 -4.76 -2.73
C ILE A 121 10.08 -5.14 -1.43
N LEU A 122 8.74 -5.25 -1.42
CA LEU A 122 7.99 -5.71 -0.25
C LEU A 122 8.26 -7.18 0.07
N GLU A 123 8.33 -8.04 -0.93
CA GLU A 123 8.70 -9.45 -0.74
C GLU A 123 10.12 -9.56 -0.14
N ARG A 124 11.09 -8.79 -0.65
CA ARG A 124 12.43 -8.69 -0.07
C ARG A 124 12.40 -8.20 1.38
N ALA A 125 11.57 -7.22 1.69
CA ALA A 125 11.37 -6.73 3.06
C ALA A 125 10.85 -7.83 3.99
N TYR A 126 9.88 -8.63 3.53
CA TYR A 126 9.34 -9.76 4.28
C TYR A 126 10.41 -10.83 4.55
N MET A 127 11.23 -11.14 3.55
CA MET A 127 12.29 -12.15 3.65
C MET A 127 13.55 -11.68 4.41
N HIS A 128 13.64 -10.39 4.74
CA HIS A 128 14.80 -9.81 5.40
C HIS A 128 14.94 -10.29 6.85
N GLU A 129 16.18 -10.48 7.32
CA GLU A 129 16.48 -10.90 8.71
C GLU A 129 15.90 -9.95 9.78
N LYS A 130 15.82 -8.66 9.44
CA LYS A 130 15.23 -7.59 10.26
C LYS A 130 13.77 -7.27 9.91
N CYS A 131 13.05 -8.23 9.31
CA CYS A 131 11.62 -8.07 9.00
C CYS A 131 10.83 -7.72 10.26
N ASP A 132 10.15 -6.57 10.23
CA ASP A 132 9.38 -6.05 11.35
C ASP A 132 7.90 -6.54 11.30
N PRO A 133 7.17 -6.52 12.43
CA PRO A 133 5.78 -6.97 12.43
C PRO A 133 4.86 -6.19 11.47
N GLN A 134 5.13 -4.91 11.19
CA GLN A 134 4.33 -4.13 10.24
C GLN A 134 4.57 -4.60 8.81
N THR A 135 5.78 -5.04 8.46
CA THR A 135 6.09 -5.67 7.16
C THR A 135 5.29 -6.96 6.99
N VAL A 136 5.20 -7.79 8.03
CA VAL A 136 4.39 -9.01 7.99
C VAL A 136 2.92 -8.69 7.73
N GLN A 137 2.34 -7.75 8.48
CA GLN A 137 0.94 -7.36 8.27
C GLN A 137 0.71 -6.78 6.87
N LEU A 138 1.63 -5.94 6.39
CA LEU A 138 1.54 -5.32 5.08
C LEU A 138 1.61 -6.36 3.96
N TYR A 139 2.59 -7.27 3.99
CA TYR A 139 2.75 -8.29 2.96
C TYR A 139 1.57 -9.29 2.93
N PHE A 140 1.02 -9.62 4.10
CA PHE A 140 -0.21 -10.40 4.19
C PHE A 140 -1.41 -9.65 3.62
N ARG A 141 -1.54 -8.35 3.90
CA ARG A 141 -2.61 -7.51 3.36
C ARG A 141 -2.57 -7.42 1.84
N GLU A 142 -1.41 -7.41 1.21
CA GLU A 142 -1.34 -7.44 -0.26
C GLU A 142 -1.93 -8.73 -0.87
N GLN A 143 -1.89 -9.84 -0.13
CA GLN A 143 -2.59 -11.07 -0.55
C GLN A 143 -4.11 -10.88 -0.48
N LEU A 144 -4.60 -10.22 0.58
CA LEU A 144 -6.02 -9.87 0.71
C LEU A 144 -6.47 -8.88 -0.37
N ASP A 145 -5.68 -7.84 -0.64
CA ASP A 145 -5.99 -6.84 -1.66
C ASP A 145 -6.08 -7.50 -3.05
N SER A 146 -5.20 -8.45 -3.35
CA SER A 146 -5.26 -9.24 -4.59
C SER A 146 -6.55 -10.07 -4.70
N LEU A 147 -6.99 -10.69 -3.60
CA LEU A 147 -8.27 -11.43 -3.56
C LEU A 147 -9.48 -10.49 -3.64
N TRP A 148 -9.43 -9.35 -2.95
CA TRP A 148 -10.49 -8.34 -2.99
C TRP A 148 -10.66 -7.74 -4.39
N TRP A 149 -9.56 -7.43 -5.08
CA TRP A 149 -9.59 -6.98 -6.48
C TRP A 149 -10.04 -8.10 -7.41
N GLY A 150 -9.59 -9.33 -7.17
CA GLY A 150 -9.89 -10.48 -8.00
C GLY A 150 -11.40 -10.83 -8.05
N GLN A 151 -12.11 -10.65 -6.93
CA GLN A 151 -13.55 -10.92 -6.83
C GLN A 151 -14.44 -9.80 -7.36
N HIS A 152 -13.89 -8.65 -7.77
CA HIS A 152 -14.64 -7.42 -8.04
C HIS A 152 -15.81 -7.52 -9.05
N HIS A 153 -15.83 -8.57 -9.89
CA HIS A 153 -16.93 -8.84 -10.83
C HIS A 153 -17.69 -10.13 -10.53
N PHE A 154 -17.62 -10.65 -9.32
CA PHE A 154 -18.42 -11.79 -8.91
C PHE A 154 -19.91 -11.42 -8.87
N PRO A 155 -20.79 -12.30 -9.35
CA PRO A 155 -20.52 -13.61 -9.97
C PRO A 155 -20.27 -13.60 -11.49
N GLU A 156 -20.42 -12.48 -12.17
CA GLU A 156 -20.41 -12.39 -13.63
C GLU A 156 -19.10 -12.91 -14.23
N SER A 157 -17.96 -12.49 -13.66
CA SER A 157 -16.61 -12.87 -14.08
C SER A 157 -15.60 -12.76 -12.94
N ILE A 158 -14.42 -13.34 -13.13
CA ILE A 158 -13.29 -13.28 -12.19
C ILE A 158 -12.15 -12.48 -12.81
N ARG A 159 -11.43 -11.69 -12.00
CA ARG A 159 -10.27 -10.91 -12.46
C ARG A 159 -8.92 -11.62 -12.30
N ILE A 160 -8.89 -12.72 -11.53
CA ILE A 160 -7.72 -13.58 -11.38
C ILE A 160 -8.04 -15.02 -11.79
N THR A 161 -7.05 -15.73 -12.29
CA THR A 161 -7.15 -17.15 -12.63
C THR A 161 -7.17 -18.01 -11.36
N LYS A 162 -7.55 -19.28 -11.53
CA LYS A 162 -7.49 -20.27 -10.44
C LYS A 162 -6.05 -20.49 -9.96
N GLU A 163 -5.09 -20.49 -10.88
CA GLU A 163 -3.66 -20.62 -10.55
C GLU A 163 -3.15 -19.43 -9.74
N GLU A 164 -3.51 -18.19 -10.13
CA GLU A 164 -3.19 -16.99 -9.34
C GLU A 164 -3.82 -17.06 -7.94
N PHE A 165 -5.08 -17.47 -7.82
CA PHE A 165 -5.71 -17.70 -6.52
C PHE A 165 -4.95 -18.72 -5.66
N GLU A 166 -4.58 -19.87 -6.23
CA GLU A 166 -3.83 -20.91 -5.53
C GLU A 166 -2.45 -20.41 -5.06
N ASN A 167 -1.78 -19.60 -5.88
CA ASN A 167 -0.51 -18.96 -5.52
C ASN A 167 -0.66 -17.96 -4.36
N ILE A 168 -1.65 -17.06 -4.43
CA ILE A 168 -1.94 -16.08 -3.37
C ILE A 168 -2.24 -16.80 -2.04
N VAL A 169 -3.11 -17.82 -2.09
CA VAL A 169 -3.44 -18.65 -0.91
C VAL A 169 -2.21 -19.38 -0.38
N GLY A 170 -1.34 -19.88 -1.25
CA GLY A 170 -0.08 -20.52 -0.89
C GLY A 170 0.85 -19.58 -0.12
N VAL A 171 1.03 -18.34 -0.61
CA VAL A 171 1.83 -17.30 0.05
C VAL A 171 1.21 -16.93 1.40
N ALA A 172 -0.09 -16.65 1.45
CA ALA A 172 -0.77 -16.29 2.70
C ALA A 172 -0.66 -17.39 3.76
N LYS A 173 -0.88 -18.67 3.39
CA LYS A 173 -0.70 -19.81 4.30
C LYS A 173 0.74 -19.97 4.78
N LYS A 174 1.73 -19.72 3.92
CA LYS A 174 3.14 -19.72 4.30
C LYS A 174 3.40 -18.65 5.38
N ILE A 175 2.91 -17.42 5.18
CA ILE A 175 3.04 -16.34 6.18
C ILE A 175 2.42 -16.76 7.51
N LEU A 176 1.20 -17.31 7.52
CA LEU A 176 0.53 -17.79 8.73
C LEU A 176 1.28 -18.92 9.45
N SER A 177 2.05 -19.73 8.72
CA SER A 177 2.87 -20.79 9.31
C SER A 177 4.19 -20.29 9.91
N GLU A 178 4.68 -19.12 9.46
CA GLU A 178 5.99 -18.58 9.82
C GLU A 178 5.91 -17.42 10.81
N LYS A 179 4.81 -16.65 10.82
CA LYS A 179 4.68 -15.36 11.49
C LYS A 179 3.30 -15.16 12.10
N THR A 180 3.21 -14.27 13.09
CA THR A 180 1.93 -13.84 13.67
C THR A 180 1.30 -12.75 12.79
N VAL A 181 0.06 -12.99 12.37
CA VAL A 181 -0.78 -12.07 11.62
C VAL A 181 -1.94 -11.61 12.50
N ASP A 182 -2.40 -10.38 12.32
CA ASP A 182 -3.58 -9.84 13.00
C ASP A 182 -4.80 -10.77 12.76
N PRO A 183 -5.48 -11.24 13.81
CA PRO A 183 -6.64 -12.12 13.68
C PRO A 183 -7.72 -11.59 12.73
N GLN A 184 -7.92 -10.27 12.65
CA GLN A 184 -8.90 -9.69 11.72
C GLN A 184 -8.53 -9.95 10.25
N LEU A 185 -7.24 -9.86 9.92
CA LEU A 185 -6.76 -10.17 8.57
C LEU A 185 -6.88 -11.67 8.27
N VAL A 186 -6.69 -12.53 9.28
CA VAL A 186 -6.90 -13.98 9.15
C VAL A 186 -8.37 -14.31 8.87
N GLU A 187 -9.30 -13.69 9.59
CA GLU A 187 -10.74 -13.85 9.35
C GLU A 187 -11.13 -13.38 7.94
N GLU A 188 -10.57 -12.25 7.48
CA GLU A 188 -10.79 -11.75 6.12
C GLU A 188 -10.20 -12.70 5.05
N PHE A 189 -9.03 -13.29 5.31
CA PHE A 189 -8.44 -14.30 4.43
C PHE A 189 -9.34 -15.53 4.31
N GLU A 190 -9.85 -16.04 5.43
CA GLU A 190 -10.77 -17.18 5.46
C GLU A 190 -12.07 -16.89 4.71
N TYR A 191 -12.58 -15.65 4.79
CA TYR A 191 -13.72 -15.19 4.01
C TYR A 191 -13.46 -15.31 2.51
N TYR A 192 -12.36 -14.72 2.01
CA TYR A 192 -12.04 -14.79 0.58
C TYR A 192 -11.78 -16.22 0.12
N MET A 193 -11.07 -17.02 0.92
CA MET A 193 -10.85 -18.43 0.58
C MET A 193 -12.16 -19.17 0.31
N LYS A 194 -13.16 -19.02 1.20
CA LYS A 194 -14.48 -19.64 1.03
C LYS A 194 -15.22 -19.07 -0.18
N LEU A 195 -15.21 -17.75 -0.36
CA LEU A 195 -15.90 -17.09 -1.47
C LEU A 195 -15.40 -17.61 -2.83
N TYR A 196 -14.09 -17.72 -3.00
CA TYR A 196 -13.48 -18.23 -4.22
C TYR A 196 -13.73 -19.73 -4.44
N GLN A 197 -13.69 -20.54 -3.38
CA GLN A 197 -14.04 -21.96 -3.47
C GLN A 197 -15.45 -22.16 -4.01
N ILE A 198 -16.43 -21.43 -3.45
CA ILE A 198 -17.82 -21.44 -3.93
C ILE A 198 -17.89 -21.02 -5.39
N TYR A 199 -17.17 -19.96 -5.78
CA TYR A 199 -17.14 -19.49 -7.16
C TYR A 199 -16.62 -20.56 -8.13
N PHE A 200 -15.48 -21.18 -7.82
CA PHE A 200 -14.90 -22.21 -8.68
C PHE A 200 -15.75 -23.47 -8.76
N GLU A 201 -16.37 -23.90 -7.66
CA GLU A 201 -17.31 -25.02 -7.65
C GLU A 201 -18.55 -24.73 -8.50
N TRP A 202 -19.14 -23.54 -8.33
CA TRP A 202 -20.27 -23.08 -9.13
C TRP A 202 -19.91 -22.99 -10.61
N GLN A 203 -18.74 -22.44 -10.94
CA GLN A 203 -18.24 -22.35 -12.31
C GLN A 203 -18.05 -23.75 -12.94
N ASN A 204 -17.42 -24.68 -12.20
CA ASN A 204 -17.19 -26.05 -12.66
C ASN A 204 -18.50 -26.84 -12.83
N ASN A 205 -19.55 -26.48 -12.09
CA ASN A 205 -20.89 -27.04 -12.24
C ASN A 205 -21.73 -26.30 -13.29
N ASN A 206 -21.10 -25.74 -14.32
CA ASN A 206 -21.75 -24.98 -15.39
C ASN A 206 -22.64 -23.83 -14.89
N ARG A 207 -22.26 -23.19 -13.76
CA ARG A 207 -23.01 -22.10 -13.13
C ARG A 207 -24.44 -22.49 -12.74
N ASN A 208 -24.64 -23.76 -12.35
CA ASN A 208 -25.94 -24.25 -11.91
C ASN A 208 -26.32 -23.71 -10.52
N GLY A 209 -27.51 -23.14 -10.40
CA GLY A 209 -28.01 -22.50 -9.19
C GLY A 209 -27.62 -21.02 -9.05
N ASP A 210 -28.18 -20.36 -8.04
CA ASP A 210 -27.89 -18.95 -7.74
C ASP A 210 -26.64 -18.82 -6.85
N PHE A 211 -25.64 -18.08 -7.33
CA PHE A 211 -24.37 -17.90 -6.61
C PHE A 211 -24.56 -17.25 -5.22
N TYR A 212 -25.46 -16.27 -5.11
CA TYR A 212 -25.70 -15.58 -3.84
C TYR A 212 -26.37 -16.51 -2.82
N GLU A 213 -27.28 -17.38 -3.26
CA GLU A 213 -27.83 -18.44 -2.41
C GLU A 213 -26.78 -19.43 -1.94
N LEU A 214 -25.83 -19.82 -2.80
CA LEU A 214 -24.72 -20.69 -2.43
C LEU A 214 -23.83 -20.02 -1.37
N CYS A 215 -23.49 -18.75 -1.54
CA CYS A 215 -22.76 -17.97 -0.54
C CYS A 215 -23.50 -17.94 0.81
N ARG A 216 -24.80 -17.65 0.81
CA ARG A 216 -25.61 -17.63 2.04
C ARG A 216 -25.67 -18.97 2.75
N LYS A 217 -25.74 -20.08 2.00
CA LYS A 217 -25.75 -21.45 2.57
C LYS A 217 -24.46 -21.77 3.32
N GLU A 218 -23.33 -21.27 2.82
CA GLU A 218 -22.01 -21.40 3.45
C GLU A 218 -21.74 -20.29 4.50
N GLY A 219 -22.75 -19.49 4.84
CA GLY A 219 -22.65 -18.44 5.86
C GLY A 219 -21.91 -17.18 5.40
N LEU A 220 -21.75 -16.96 4.09
CA LEU A 220 -21.14 -15.75 3.54
C LEU A 220 -22.21 -14.72 3.16
N ALA A 221 -22.13 -13.54 3.78
CA ALA A 221 -22.90 -12.37 3.38
C ALA A 221 -22.21 -11.64 2.21
N PHE A 222 -22.07 -12.33 1.06
CA PHE A 222 -21.51 -11.71 -0.14
C PHE A 222 -22.55 -10.80 -0.82
N GLU A 223 -22.19 -9.54 -1.00
CA GLU A 223 -22.94 -8.57 -1.80
C GLU A 223 -22.04 -8.11 -2.95
N GLY A 224 -22.47 -8.38 -4.19
CA GLY A 224 -21.72 -7.98 -5.37
C GLY A 224 -21.69 -6.46 -5.51
N VAL A 225 -20.60 -5.92 -6.04
CA VAL A 225 -20.53 -4.51 -6.39
C VAL A 225 -21.36 -4.30 -7.67
N PRO A 226 -22.38 -3.41 -7.68
CA PRO A 226 -23.15 -3.17 -8.88
C PRO A 226 -22.26 -2.52 -9.95
N VAL A 227 -22.00 -3.23 -11.04
CA VAL A 227 -21.21 -2.73 -12.19
C VAL A 227 -22.14 -2.46 -13.36
N ILE A 228 -22.12 -1.23 -13.88
CA ILE A 228 -22.88 -0.82 -15.06
C ILE A 228 -21.95 -0.85 -16.26
N TYR A 229 -22.18 -1.79 -17.18
CA TYR A 229 -21.46 -1.82 -18.46
C TYR A 229 -22.20 -0.97 -19.49
N TYR A 230 -21.53 0.03 -20.06
CA TYR A 230 -22.04 0.74 -21.22
C TYR A 230 -21.84 -0.14 -22.46
N LYS A 231 -22.89 -0.29 -23.28
CA LYS A 231 -22.73 -0.87 -24.62
C LYS A 231 -21.99 0.15 -25.47
N GLU A 232 -20.89 -0.28 -26.11
CA GLU A 232 -20.27 0.44 -27.22
C GLU A 232 -21.21 0.53 -28.42
#